data_AF-A0A6P7XUT5-F1
#
_entry.id   AF-A0A6P7XUT5-F1
#
_cell.length_a   1.000
_cell.length_b   1.000
_cell.length_c   1.000
_cell.angle_alpha   90.00
_cell.angle_beta   90.00
_cell.angle_gamma   90.00
#
_symmetry.space_group_name_H-M   'P 1'
#
loop_
_entity.id
_entity.type
_entity.pdbx_description
1 polymer ?
#
loop_
_entity_poly.entity_id
_entity_poly.type
_entity_poly.pdbx_seq_one_letter_code
_entity_poly.pdbx_strand_id
1 'polypeptide(L)'
;MGGLDGCKGYYAEDYACLAYYKTFYDTSYQHSTEYGITEYGIFGIRNCWCNEYEGDNNPCGIPCSDLTDENIFDDMDCVKTIIFQNGMDEWYSWSENCEGKDLSYFSCDYPY
;
A
#
# COMPACT_ATOMS: atom_id res chain seq x y z
N MET A 1 3.01 -17.87 5.09
CA MET A 1 3.84 -16.73 5.54
C MET A 1 3.27 -15.50 4.86
N GLY A 2 2.56 -14.64 5.59
CA GLY A 2 1.72 -13.57 5.05
C GLY A 2 2.14 -12.17 5.47
N GLY A 3 3.45 -11.91 5.56
CA GLY A 3 4.00 -10.62 5.98
C GLY A 3 4.63 -9.84 4.85
N LEU A 4 4.75 -8.52 5.02
CA LEU A 4 5.53 -7.63 4.14
C LEU A 4 6.97 -7.44 4.65
N ASP A 5 7.25 -7.81 5.89
CA ASP A 5 8.55 -7.62 6.54
C ASP A 5 9.69 -8.33 5.78
N GLY A 6 10.77 -7.57 5.54
CA GLY A 6 11.94 -7.99 4.76
C GLY A 6 11.73 -8.06 3.24
N CYS A 7 10.55 -7.73 2.71
CA CYS A 7 10.29 -7.80 1.28
C CYS A 7 11.16 -6.76 0.54
N LYS A 8 12.08 -7.24 -0.31
CA LYS A 8 13.07 -6.41 -1.02
C LYS A 8 13.92 -5.49 -0.12
N GLY A 9 14.03 -5.81 1.16
CA GLY A 9 14.80 -5.03 2.13
C GLY A 9 14.03 -3.90 2.82
N TYR A 10 12.71 -3.81 2.61
CA TYR A 10 11.82 -2.96 3.41
C TYR A 10 11.27 -3.75 4.60
N TYR A 11 11.04 -3.07 5.72
CA TYR A 11 10.60 -3.68 6.97
C TYR A 11 9.22 -3.19 7.39
N ALA A 12 8.61 -3.83 8.39
CA ALA A 12 7.26 -3.51 8.86
C ALA A 12 7.04 -2.00 9.09
N GLU A 13 8.04 -1.28 9.59
CA GLU A 13 7.99 0.16 9.84
C GLU A 13 7.83 0.99 8.57
N ASP A 14 8.40 0.57 7.43
CA ASP A 14 8.23 1.24 6.13
C ASP A 14 6.76 1.20 5.71
N TYR A 15 6.13 0.03 5.82
CA TYR A 15 4.73 -0.19 5.44
C TYR A 15 3.77 0.52 6.40
N ALA A 16 4.08 0.54 7.69
CA ALA A 16 3.30 1.29 8.68
C ALA A 16 3.41 2.80 8.44
N CYS A 17 4.61 3.32 8.15
CA CYS A 17 4.79 4.72 7.78
C CYS A 17 4.02 5.09 6.50
N LEU A 18 4.09 4.25 5.46
CA LEU A 18 3.30 4.42 4.25
C LEU A 18 1.80 4.50 4.56
N ALA A 19 1.25 3.50 5.26
CA ALA A 19 -0.18 3.44 5.56
C ALA A 19 -0.66 4.65 6.37
N TYR A 20 0.16 5.16 7.30
CA TYR A 20 -0.15 6.37 8.04
C TYR A 20 -0.23 7.60 7.13
N TYR A 21 0.81 7.87 6.36
CA TYR A 21 0.89 9.09 5.54
C TYR A 21 0.00 9.04 4.29
N LYS A 22 -0.35 7.84 3.82
CA LYS A 22 -1.19 7.67 2.63
C LYS A 22 -2.67 7.77 2.95
N THR A 23 -3.14 7.05 3.98
CA THR A 23 -4.58 6.90 4.25
C THR A 23 -4.94 7.02 5.72
N PHE A 24 -3.99 7.32 6.60
CA PHE A 24 -4.17 7.27 8.05
C PHE A 24 -4.65 5.90 8.55
N TYR A 25 -4.15 4.83 7.95
CA TYR A 25 -4.53 3.43 8.22
C TYR A 25 -5.99 3.08 7.91
N ASP A 26 -6.69 3.90 7.12
CA ASP A 26 -8.08 3.63 6.74
C ASP A 26 -8.14 2.51 5.69
N THR A 27 -8.60 1.33 6.10
CA THR A 27 -8.78 0.19 5.19
C THR A 27 -9.93 0.42 4.22
N SER A 28 -10.87 1.32 4.52
CA SER A 28 -12.00 1.67 3.63
C SER A 28 -11.70 2.85 2.70
N TYR A 29 -10.45 3.32 2.67
CA TYR A 29 -10.05 4.48 1.89
C TYR A 29 -10.37 4.29 0.41
N GLN A 30 -11.05 5.27 -0.19
CA GLN A 30 -11.24 5.35 -1.62
C GLN A 30 -11.22 6.81 -2.06
N HIS A 31 -10.29 7.17 -2.94
CA HIS A 31 -10.19 8.53 -3.46
C HIS A 31 -9.90 8.56 -4.95
N SER A 32 -10.75 9.25 -5.71
CA SER A 32 -10.54 9.48 -7.14
C SER A 32 -9.98 10.87 -7.38
N THR A 33 -8.87 10.93 -8.10
CA THR A 33 -8.25 12.17 -8.57
C THR A 33 -8.97 12.71 -9.81
N GLU A 34 -8.72 13.98 -10.15
CA GLU A 34 -9.25 14.60 -11.37
C GLU A 34 -8.72 13.97 -12.69
N TYR A 35 -7.66 13.17 -12.59
CA TYR A 35 -7.01 12.50 -13.74
C TYR A 35 -7.52 11.07 -13.97
N GLY A 36 -8.53 10.61 -13.23
CA GLY A 36 -9.08 9.25 -13.35
C GLY A 36 -8.22 8.16 -12.70
N ILE A 37 -7.24 8.55 -11.89
CA ILE A 37 -6.55 7.62 -10.98
C ILE A 37 -7.39 7.52 -9.71
N THR A 38 -7.78 6.31 -9.36
CA THR A 38 -8.44 6.01 -8.09
C THR A 38 -7.50 5.19 -7.21
N GLU A 39 -7.45 5.54 -5.93
CA GLU A 39 -6.61 4.90 -4.92
C GLU A 39 -7.48 4.23 -3.87
N TYR A 40 -7.11 3.01 -3.46
CA TYR A 40 -7.90 2.15 -2.60
C TYR A 40 -7.12 1.62 -1.40
N GLY A 41 -7.82 1.46 -0.30
CA GLY A 41 -7.38 0.65 0.83
C GLY A 41 -6.29 1.26 1.68
N ILE A 42 -5.83 0.46 2.64
CA ILE A 42 -4.88 0.88 3.68
C ILE A 42 -3.54 1.41 3.10
N PHE A 43 -3.14 0.95 1.92
CA PHE A 43 -1.92 1.40 1.25
C PHE A 43 -2.19 2.41 0.11
N GLY A 44 -3.44 2.78 -0.17
CA GLY A 44 -3.76 3.68 -1.30
C GLY A 44 -3.26 3.14 -2.65
N ILE A 45 -3.53 1.87 -2.95
CA ILE A 45 -3.15 1.18 -4.19
C ILE A 45 -3.95 1.77 -5.36
N ARG A 46 -3.28 2.11 -6.47
CA ARG A 46 -3.91 2.71 -7.65
C ARG A 46 -4.72 1.70 -8.47
N ASN A 47 -5.79 2.14 -9.13
CA ASN A 47 -6.64 1.35 -10.02
C ASN A 47 -5.90 0.66 -11.18
N CYS A 48 -4.66 1.04 -11.51
CA CYS A 48 -3.86 0.32 -12.50
C CYS A 48 -3.30 -1.03 -12.01
N TRP A 49 -3.37 -1.32 -10.71
CA TRP A 49 -2.87 -2.56 -10.10
C TRP A 49 -3.96 -3.62 -9.87
N CYS A 50 -5.20 -3.18 -9.75
CA CYS A 50 -6.38 -3.99 -9.54
C CYS A 50 -7.35 -3.87 -10.72
N ASN A 51 -8.40 -4.68 -10.75
CA ASN A 51 -9.42 -4.59 -11.77
C ASN A 51 -10.61 -3.75 -11.30
N GLU A 52 -10.91 -2.66 -12.01
CA GLU A 52 -12.16 -1.90 -11.86
C GLU A 52 -13.22 -2.36 -12.88
N TYR A 53 -12.83 -2.67 -14.12
CA TYR A 53 -13.72 -3.15 -15.20
C TYR A 53 -13.14 -4.32 -16.05
N GLU A 54 -14.00 -5.21 -16.55
CA GLU A 54 -13.59 -6.33 -17.42
C GLU A 54 -12.73 -5.87 -18.61
N GLY A 55 -11.48 -6.32 -18.66
CA GLY A 55 -10.51 -6.02 -19.71
C GLY A 55 -9.38 -5.07 -19.30
N ASP A 56 -9.43 -4.49 -18.10
CA ASP A 56 -8.35 -3.67 -17.57
C ASP A 56 -7.12 -4.51 -17.18
N ASN A 57 -5.95 -3.87 -17.22
CA ASN A 57 -4.73 -4.47 -16.70
C ASN A 57 -4.89 -4.72 -15.19
N ASN A 58 -4.75 -5.96 -14.76
CA ASN A 58 -4.86 -6.35 -13.36
C ASN A 58 -3.61 -7.12 -12.89
N PRO A 59 -2.47 -6.43 -12.67
CA PRO A 59 -1.25 -7.08 -12.21
C PRO A 59 -1.39 -7.84 -10.89
N CYS A 60 -2.26 -7.38 -9.97
CA CYS A 60 -2.48 -8.04 -8.68
C CYS A 60 -3.49 -9.20 -8.76
N GLY A 61 -4.25 -9.32 -9.85
CA GLY A 61 -5.21 -10.40 -10.04
C GLY A 61 -6.46 -10.31 -9.16
N ILE A 62 -6.75 -9.14 -8.58
CA ILE A 62 -7.88 -8.90 -7.65
C ILE A 62 -8.78 -7.75 -8.14
N PRO A 63 -10.08 -7.74 -7.81
CA PRO A 63 -10.91 -6.56 -8.02
C PRO A 63 -10.54 -5.45 -7.02
N CYS A 64 -10.70 -4.18 -7.42
CA CYS A 64 -10.36 -3.07 -6.53
C CYS A 64 -11.25 -2.97 -5.28
N SER A 65 -12.41 -3.64 -5.26
CA SER A 65 -13.29 -3.71 -4.08
C SER A 65 -12.65 -4.46 -2.91
N ASP A 66 -11.82 -5.48 -3.21
CA ASP A 66 -11.24 -6.33 -2.17
C ASP A 66 -10.19 -5.54 -1.35
N LEU A 67 -9.59 -4.50 -1.96
CA LEU A 67 -8.69 -3.56 -1.29
C LEU A 67 -9.38 -2.65 -0.25
N THR A 68 -10.70 -2.64 -0.16
CA THR A 68 -11.45 -1.68 0.70
C THR A 68 -12.17 -2.35 1.88
N ASP A 69 -11.83 -3.60 2.18
CA ASP A 69 -12.40 -4.34 3.30
C ASP A 69 -11.44 -4.41 4.51
N GLU A 70 -11.82 -5.12 5.58
CA GLU A 70 -11.00 -5.22 6.80
C GLU A 70 -9.87 -6.27 6.69
N ASN A 71 -9.92 -7.15 5.69
CA ASN A 71 -8.93 -8.18 5.45
C ASN A 71 -7.82 -7.66 4.55
N ILE A 72 -6.72 -7.23 5.15
CA ILE A 72 -5.61 -6.64 4.39
C ILE A 72 -4.65 -7.66 3.74
N PHE A 73 -4.92 -8.97 3.80
CA PHE A 73 -3.95 -9.97 3.32
C PHE A 73 -3.73 -9.92 1.80
N ASP A 74 -4.79 -9.67 1.05
CA ASP A 74 -4.78 -9.48 -0.39
C ASP A 74 -4.19 -8.12 -0.79
N ASP A 75 -4.42 -7.06 -0.01
CA ASP A 75 -3.67 -5.81 -0.14
C ASP A 75 -2.17 -6.05 0.00
N MET A 76 -1.76 -6.80 1.02
CA MET A 76 -0.35 -7.12 1.27
C MET A 76 0.27 -7.91 0.11
N ASP A 77 -0.47 -8.86 -0.47
CA ASP A 77 0.00 -9.62 -1.63
C ASP A 77 0.09 -8.75 -2.90
N CYS A 78 -0.82 -7.79 -3.07
CA CYS A 78 -0.72 -6.78 -4.12
C CYS A 78 0.47 -5.84 -3.90
N VAL A 79 0.70 -5.36 -2.68
CA VAL A 79 1.88 -4.55 -2.33
C VAL A 79 3.17 -5.30 -2.63
N LYS A 80 3.28 -6.60 -2.34
CA LYS A 80 4.48 -7.37 -2.75
C LYS A 80 4.69 -7.28 -4.25
N THR A 81 3.64 -7.47 -5.05
CA THR A 81 3.71 -7.37 -6.52
C THR A 81 4.25 -6.02 -6.96
N ILE A 82 3.75 -4.94 -6.35
CA ILE A 82 4.21 -3.57 -6.61
C ILE A 82 5.68 -3.40 -6.21
N ILE A 83 6.06 -3.80 -4.99
CA ILE A 83 7.43 -3.67 -4.49
C ILE A 83 8.43 -4.46 -5.36
N PHE A 84 8.03 -5.62 -5.88
CA PHE A 84 8.85 -6.37 -6.82
C PHE A 84 9.09 -5.67 -8.16
N GLN A 85 8.14 -4.84 -8.62
CA GLN A 85 8.21 -4.15 -9.91
C GLN A 85 8.75 -2.72 -9.81
N ASN A 86 8.22 -1.94 -8.87
CA ASN A 86 8.43 -0.49 -8.77
C ASN A 86 9.13 -0.07 -7.47
N GLY A 87 9.21 -0.95 -6.47
CA GLY A 87 9.67 -0.57 -5.13
C GLY A 87 8.68 0.37 -4.42
N MET A 88 9.13 0.98 -3.32
CA MET A 88 8.30 1.89 -2.53
C MET A 88 8.05 3.26 -3.21
N ASP A 89 8.84 3.61 -4.22
CA ASP A 89 8.70 4.87 -4.98
C ASP A 89 7.40 4.96 -5.78
N GLU A 90 6.64 3.87 -5.87
CA GLU A 90 5.26 3.87 -6.32
C GLU A 90 4.40 4.86 -5.49
N TRP A 91 4.73 5.05 -4.21
CA TRP A 91 4.02 5.94 -3.29
C TRP A 91 4.83 7.19 -2.96
N TYR A 92 4.46 8.31 -3.60
CA TYR A 92 5.06 9.61 -3.29
C TYR A 92 4.98 9.97 -1.79
N SER A 93 3.89 9.61 -1.12
CA SER A 93 3.72 9.83 0.32
C SER A 93 4.79 9.11 1.15
N TRP A 94 5.23 7.93 0.73
CA TRP A 94 6.34 7.22 1.39
C TRP A 94 7.69 7.88 1.08
N SER A 95 7.97 8.21 -0.18
CA SER A 95 9.24 8.85 -0.53
C SER A 95 9.42 10.20 0.19
N GLU A 96 8.35 10.99 0.33
CA GLU A 96 8.41 12.27 1.02
C GLU A 96 8.51 12.11 2.56
N ASN A 97 7.79 11.14 3.12
CA ASN A 97 7.57 11.09 4.57
C ASN A 97 8.38 10.03 5.31
N CYS A 98 8.84 8.98 4.62
CA CYS A 98 9.40 7.78 5.23
C CYS A 98 10.83 7.47 4.76
N GLU A 99 11.13 7.68 3.47
CA GLU A 99 12.41 7.29 2.89
C GLU A 99 13.61 7.92 3.62
N GLY A 100 14.55 7.08 4.05
CA GLY A 100 15.79 7.50 4.70
C GLY A 100 15.61 8.12 6.10
N LYS A 101 14.42 8.06 6.69
CA LYS A 101 14.14 8.59 8.03
C LYS A 101 14.20 7.51 9.10
N ASP A 102 14.31 7.95 10.35
CA ASP A 102 14.13 7.07 11.50
C ASP A 102 12.64 6.74 11.66
N LEU A 103 12.30 5.49 11.39
CA LEU A 103 10.93 4.98 11.48
C LEU A 103 10.66 4.21 12.77
N SER A 104 11.55 4.31 13.78
CA SER A 104 11.37 3.61 15.07
C SER A 104 10.03 3.92 15.74
N TYR A 105 9.47 5.12 15.54
CA TYR A 105 8.13 5.51 16.01
C TYR A 105 7.01 4.59 15.48
N PHE A 106 7.18 4.00 14.30
CA PHE A 106 6.22 3.08 13.70
C PHE A 106 6.42 1.63 14.15
N SER A 107 7.47 1.34 14.92
CA SER A 107 7.71 0.01 15.46
C SER A 107 6.71 -0.32 16.56
N CYS A 108 6.24 -1.57 16.60
CA CYS A 108 5.33 -2.03 17.64
C CYS A 108 5.95 -2.04 19.04
N ASP A 109 7.29 -2.02 19.13
CA ASP A 109 8.03 -2.00 20.39
C ASP A 109 8.36 -0.57 20.86
N TYR A 110 7.85 0.48 20.20
CA TYR A 110 8.15 1.86 20.57
C TYR A 110 7.61 2.17 21.98
N PRO A 111 8.47 2.60 22.93
CA PRO A 111 8.05 2.85 24.30
C PRO A 111 7.21 4.13 24.38
N TYR A 112 5.96 3.99 24.85
CA TYR A 112 5.06 5.10 25.16
C TYR A 112 5.51 5.91 26.40
#